data_AF-A0A2W2H4T8-F1
#
_entry.id   AF-A0A2W2H4T8-F1
#
_cell.length_a   1.000
_cell.length_b   1.000
_cell.length_c   1.000
_cell.angle_alpha   90.00
_cell.angle_beta   90.00
_cell.angle_gamma   90.00
#
_symmetry.space_group_name_H-M   'P 1'
#
loop_
_entity.id
_entity.type
_entity.pdbx_description
1 polymer ?
#
loop_
_entity_poly.entity_id
_entity_poly.type
_entity_poly.pdbx_seq_one_letter_code
_entity_poly.pdbx_strand_id
1 'polypeptide(L)'
;MSEIDPFLRKLAAASLGAAVRDDWPAASRTLQALADRFGGDGAVIAMLGWIDTFLDRYGRPAAGQQVRLLFKEETTGTIGGADSVSDDVQWAGQLMAARAADDQTAFDALINSAPDDETWSRNVAAVLQLTALGLRETGWRDG
;
A
#
# COMPACT_ATOMS: atom_id res chain seq x y z
N MET A 1 -9.98 4.49 -19.78
CA MET A 1 -8.79 4.61 -18.92
C MET A 1 -7.83 5.56 -19.60
N SER A 2 -7.61 6.75 -19.03
CA SER A 2 -6.48 7.59 -19.45
C SER A 2 -5.19 6.84 -19.21
N GLU A 3 -4.24 6.96 -20.13
CA GLU A 3 -2.90 6.38 -19.99
C GLU A 3 -2.26 6.93 -18.71
N ILE A 4 -1.81 6.05 -17.80
CA ILE A 4 -1.15 6.46 -16.56
C ILE A 4 0.12 7.22 -16.94
N ASP A 5 0.32 8.41 -16.34
CA ASP A 5 1.52 9.22 -16.57
C ASP A 5 2.79 8.36 -16.33
N PRO A 6 3.68 8.21 -17.33
CA PRO A 6 4.89 7.40 -17.18
C PRO A 6 5.79 7.84 -16.02
N PHE A 7 5.76 9.12 -15.63
CA PHE A 7 6.48 9.62 -14.46
C PHE A 7 5.84 9.19 -13.16
N LEU A 8 4.50 9.19 -13.06
CA LEU A 8 3.79 8.66 -11.89
C LEU A 8 4.19 7.20 -11.67
N ARG A 9 4.11 6.38 -12.74
CA ARG A 9 4.50 4.96 -12.67
C ARG A 9 5.94 4.78 -12.21
N LYS A 10 6.87 5.59 -12.73
CA LYS A 10 8.29 5.55 -12.32
C LYS A 10 8.48 5.91 -10.86
N LEU A 11 7.82 6.96 -10.36
CA LEU A 11 7.91 7.37 -8.96
C LEU A 11 7.29 6.32 -8.04
N ALA A 12 6.12 5.78 -8.38
CA ALA A 12 5.48 4.71 -7.61
C ALA A 12 6.37 3.46 -7.56
N ALA A 13 6.97 3.03 -8.68
CA ALA A 13 7.88 1.90 -8.69
C ALA A 13 9.16 2.18 -7.87
N ALA A 14 9.71 3.38 -7.98
CA ALA A 14 10.92 3.76 -7.27
C ALA A 14 10.72 3.84 -5.75
N SER A 15 9.57 4.35 -5.27
CA SER A 15 9.27 4.36 -3.84
C SER A 15 9.11 2.95 -3.27
N LEU A 16 8.44 2.05 -4.01
CA LEU A 16 8.30 0.65 -3.62
C LEU A 16 9.65 -0.07 -3.60
N GLY A 17 10.45 0.07 -4.65
CA GLY A 17 11.78 -0.54 -4.70
C GLY A 17 12.69 -0.05 -3.58
N ALA A 18 12.66 1.24 -3.26
CA ALA A 18 13.40 1.81 -2.13
C ALA A 18 12.93 1.22 -0.79
N ALA A 19 11.61 1.15 -0.56
CA ALA A 19 11.03 0.59 0.66
C ALA A 19 11.36 -0.91 0.82
N VAL A 20 11.32 -1.71 -0.25
CA VAL A 20 11.69 -3.15 -0.20
C VAL A 20 13.17 -3.32 0.19
N ARG A 21 14.05 -2.40 -0.24
CA ARG A 21 15.47 -2.38 0.15
C ARG A 21 15.74 -1.75 1.52
N ASP A 22 14.70 -1.41 2.28
CA ASP A 22 14.79 -0.72 3.58
C ASP A 22 15.44 0.69 3.49
N ASP A 23 15.47 1.28 2.29
CA ASP A 23 15.94 2.66 2.05
C ASP A 23 14.78 3.66 2.20
N TRP A 24 14.32 3.81 3.45
CA TRP A 24 13.24 4.72 3.80
C TRP A 24 13.51 6.18 3.41
N PRO A 25 14.74 6.74 3.57
CA PRO A 25 15.04 8.07 3.07
C PRO A 25 14.83 8.23 1.55
N ALA A 26 15.17 7.24 0.73
CA ALA A 26 14.88 7.29 -0.71
C ALA A 26 13.38 7.10 -1.01
N ALA A 27 12.71 6.21 -0.27
CA ALA A 27 11.26 6.00 -0.41
C ALA A 27 10.50 7.29 -0.10
N SER A 28 10.77 7.95 1.03
CA SER A 28 10.14 9.21 1.43
C SER A 28 10.40 10.34 0.44
N ARG A 29 11.63 10.48 -0.07
CA ARG A 29 11.93 11.49 -1.12
C ARG A 29 11.10 11.27 -2.38
N THR A 30 10.92 10.02 -2.77
CA THR A 30 10.15 9.68 -3.97
C THR A 30 8.65 9.89 -3.75
N LEU A 31 8.15 9.56 -2.56
CA LEU A 31 6.77 9.82 -2.14
C LEU A 31 6.47 11.32 -2.14
N GLN A 32 7.38 12.13 -1.61
CA GLN A 32 7.25 13.59 -1.61
C GLN A 32 7.21 14.13 -3.05
N ALA A 33 8.11 13.67 -3.92
CA ALA A 33 8.11 14.09 -5.33
C ALA A 33 6.81 13.70 -6.07
N LEU A 34 6.20 12.58 -5.67
CA LEU A 34 4.91 12.14 -6.20
C LEU A 34 3.77 13.05 -5.70
N ALA A 35 3.75 13.36 -4.40
CA ALA A 35 2.77 14.27 -3.80
C ALA A 35 2.87 15.68 -4.39
N ASP A 36 4.07 16.24 -4.49
CA ASP A 36 4.33 17.59 -5.02
C ASP A 36 3.84 17.75 -6.47
N ARG A 37 3.91 16.68 -7.27
CA ARG A 37 3.62 16.71 -8.71
C ARG A 37 2.19 16.32 -9.05
N PHE A 38 1.60 15.37 -8.33
CA PHE A 38 0.34 14.74 -8.69
C PHE A 38 -0.74 14.84 -7.60
N GLY A 39 -0.40 15.38 -6.43
CA GLY A 39 -1.33 15.52 -5.30
C GLY A 39 -1.89 14.18 -4.80
N GLY A 40 -3.08 14.24 -4.19
CA GLY A 40 -3.76 13.07 -3.62
C GLY A 40 -4.10 12.00 -4.66
N ASP A 41 -4.56 12.39 -5.85
CA ASP A 41 -4.89 11.47 -6.95
C ASP A 41 -3.68 10.63 -7.37
N GLY A 42 -2.51 11.25 -7.43
CA GLY A 42 -1.26 10.54 -7.68
C GLY A 42 -0.95 9.47 -6.65
N ALA A 43 -1.19 9.78 -5.38
CA ALA A 43 -0.97 8.85 -4.27
C ALA A 43 -1.92 7.65 -4.33
N VAL A 44 -3.20 7.87 -4.69
CA VAL A 44 -4.17 6.77 -4.89
C VAL A 44 -3.71 5.83 -6.00
N ILE A 45 -3.29 6.36 -7.15
CA ILE A 45 -2.79 5.54 -8.27
C ILE A 45 -1.53 4.77 -7.86
N ALA A 46 -0.64 5.39 -7.10
CA ALA A 46 0.57 4.74 -6.59
C ALA A 46 0.24 3.58 -5.64
N MET A 47 -0.67 3.80 -4.68
CA MET A 47 -1.15 2.77 -3.75
C MET A 47 -1.74 1.58 -4.51
N LEU A 48 -2.60 1.83 -5.51
CA LEU A 48 -3.14 0.76 -6.35
C LEU A 48 -2.03 -0.06 -7.01
N GLY A 49 -1.01 0.61 -7.56
CA GLY A 49 0.14 -0.07 -8.18
C GLY A 49 0.94 -0.93 -7.19
N TRP A 50 1.18 -0.44 -5.97
CA TRP A 50 1.88 -1.21 -4.93
C TRP A 50 1.07 -2.43 -4.49
N ILE A 51 -0.23 -2.25 -4.25
CA ILE A 51 -1.13 -3.32 -3.83
C ILE A 51 -1.25 -4.37 -4.94
N ASP A 52 -1.42 -3.95 -6.18
CA ASP A 52 -1.51 -4.87 -7.32
C ASP A 52 -0.20 -5.65 -7.51
N THR A 53 0.96 -5.01 -7.33
CA THR A 53 2.27 -5.68 -7.35
C THR A 53 2.38 -6.73 -6.25
N PHE A 54 1.93 -6.40 -5.04
CA PHE A 54 1.87 -7.34 -3.91
C PHE A 54 0.94 -8.52 -4.22
N LEU A 55 -0.27 -8.27 -4.72
CA LEU A 55 -1.24 -9.33 -5.03
C LEU A 55 -0.79 -10.23 -6.19
N ASP A 56 -0.13 -9.68 -7.20
CA ASP A 56 0.43 -10.49 -8.30
C ASP A 56 1.53 -11.43 -7.79
N ARG A 57 2.26 -11.04 -6.74
CA ARG A 57 3.29 -11.88 -6.12
C ARG A 57 2.74 -12.99 -5.21
N TYR A 58 1.67 -12.70 -4.47
CA TYR A 58 1.08 -13.61 -3.48
C TYR A 58 -0.14 -14.40 -4.00
N GLY A 59 -0.66 -14.03 -5.17
CA GLY A 59 -1.89 -14.57 -5.75
C GLY A 59 -3.09 -13.69 -5.42
N ARG A 60 -3.93 -13.47 -6.44
CA ARG A 60 -5.21 -12.79 -6.28
C ARG A 60 -6.26 -13.79 -5.79
N PRO A 61 -7.01 -13.46 -4.72
CA PRO A 61 -8.17 -14.26 -4.33
C PRO A 61 -9.24 -14.20 -5.42
N ALA A 62 -10.17 -15.17 -5.40
CA ALA A 62 -11.30 -15.14 -6.32
C ALA A 62 -12.18 -13.91 -6.05
N ALA A 63 -12.75 -13.33 -7.11
CA ALA A 63 -13.63 -12.17 -6.99
C ALA A 63 -14.81 -12.48 -6.03
N GLY A 64 -15.11 -11.55 -5.11
CA GLY A 64 -16.16 -11.71 -4.11
C GLY A 64 -15.80 -12.60 -2.91
N GLN A 65 -14.59 -13.15 -2.86
CA GLN A 65 -14.11 -13.86 -1.68
C GLN A 65 -13.80 -12.87 -0.55
N GLN A 66 -14.28 -13.15 0.66
CA GLN A 66 -13.95 -12.34 1.82
C GLN A 66 -12.46 -12.49 2.15
N VAL A 67 -11.72 -11.38 2.08
CA VAL A 67 -10.30 -11.32 2.43
C VAL A 67 -10.16 -10.70 3.82
N ARG A 68 -9.37 -11.34 4.68
CA ARG A 68 -8.95 -10.78 5.96
C ARG A 68 -7.43 -10.83 6.05
N LEU A 69 -6.82 -9.69 6.33
CA LEU A 69 -5.40 -9.64 6.65
C LEU A 69 -5.17 -10.04 8.11
N LEU A 70 -4.07 -10.74 8.33
CA LEU A 70 -3.54 -11.09 9.63
C LEU A 70 -2.15 -10.47 9.74
N PHE A 71 -1.84 -9.95 10.91
CA PHE A 71 -0.56 -9.30 11.18
C PHE A 71 0.26 -10.19 12.10
N LYS A 72 1.54 -10.37 11.78
CA LYS A 72 2.45 -11.15 12.62
C LYS A 72 3.43 -10.19 13.30
N GLU A 73 3.45 -10.19 14.62
CA GLU A 73 4.46 -9.47 15.38
C GLU A 73 5.81 -10.16 15.24
N GLU A 74 6.85 -9.44 14.82
CA GLU A 74 8.18 -10.03 14.56
C GLU A 74 8.83 -10.58 15.84
N THR A 75 8.69 -9.89 16.97
CA THR A 75 9.35 -10.26 18.24
C THR A 75 8.75 -11.50 18.88
N THR A 76 7.43 -11.59 18.95
CA THR A 76 6.74 -12.69 19.66
C THR A 76 6.27 -13.79 18.71
N GLY A 77 6.20 -13.51 17.40
CA GLY A 77 5.60 -14.39 16.41
C GLY A 77 4.07 -14.47 16.50
N THR A 78 3.43 -13.68 17.37
CA THR A 78 1.98 -13.69 17.56
C THR A 78 1.27 -13.19 16.32
N ILE A 79 0.26 -13.93 15.89
CA ILE A 79 -0.60 -13.53 14.78
C ILE A 79 -1.86 -12.88 15.36
N GLY A 80 -2.09 -11.61 14.99
CA GLY A 80 -3.20 -10.79 15.43
C GLY A 80 -4.08 -10.29 14.29
N GLY A 81 -5.25 -9.77 14.68
CA GLY A 81 -6.16 -9.07 13.78
C GLY A 81 -5.80 -7.59 13.64
N ALA A 82 -6.71 -6.81 13.06
CA ALA A 82 -6.54 -5.37 12.90
C ALA A 82 -6.46 -4.61 14.24
N ASP A 83 -6.95 -5.19 15.33
CA ASP A 83 -6.94 -4.64 16.69
C ASP A 83 -5.58 -4.69 17.37
N SER A 84 -4.60 -5.39 16.80
CA SER A 84 -3.24 -5.49 17.34
C SER A 84 -2.24 -4.54 16.68
N VAL A 85 -2.69 -3.62 15.83
CA VAL A 85 -1.84 -2.68 15.07
C VAL A 85 -2.34 -1.25 15.21
N SER A 86 -1.52 -0.27 14.82
CA SER A 86 -1.92 1.14 14.80
C SER A 86 -2.97 1.42 13.73
N ASP A 87 -3.75 2.50 13.91
CA ASP A 87 -4.89 2.85 13.06
C ASP A 87 -4.51 2.99 11.57
N ASP A 88 -3.32 3.52 11.27
CA ASP A 88 -2.79 3.67 9.91
C ASP A 88 -2.49 2.31 9.25
N VAL A 89 -1.93 1.36 10.01
CA VAL A 89 -1.69 0.00 9.54
C VAL A 89 -3.00 -0.76 9.36
N GLN A 90 -3.96 -0.56 10.26
CA GLN A 90 -5.32 -1.08 10.12
C GLN A 90 -5.98 -0.55 8.85
N TRP A 91 -5.92 0.76 8.62
CA TRP A 91 -6.47 1.40 7.43
C TRP A 91 -5.83 0.84 6.15
N ALA A 92 -4.50 0.75 6.12
CA ALA A 92 -3.75 0.23 4.98
C ALA A 92 -4.12 -1.23 4.68
N GLY A 93 -4.25 -2.06 5.73
CA GLY A 93 -4.68 -3.43 5.57
C GLY A 93 -6.12 -3.56 5.06
N GLN A 94 -7.05 -2.75 5.55
CA GLN A 94 -8.43 -2.73 5.04
C GLN A 94 -8.48 -2.29 3.58
N LEU A 95 -7.67 -1.31 3.18
CA LEU A 95 -7.59 -0.86 1.79
C LEU A 95 -7.07 -1.97 0.87
N MET A 96 -6.01 -2.67 1.29
CA MET A 96 -5.46 -3.82 0.59
C MET A 96 -6.50 -4.95 0.45
N ALA A 97 -7.25 -5.24 1.51
CA ALA A 97 -8.30 -6.27 1.49
C ALA A 97 -9.46 -5.89 0.57
N ALA A 98 -9.90 -4.63 0.59
CA ALA A 98 -10.93 -4.12 -0.33
C ALA A 98 -10.48 -4.25 -1.79
N ARG A 99 -9.23 -3.85 -2.09
CA ARG A 99 -8.65 -4.01 -3.44
C ARG A 99 -8.54 -5.47 -3.86
N ALA A 100 -8.15 -6.36 -2.95
CA ALA A 100 -8.04 -7.79 -3.23
C ALA A 100 -9.40 -8.45 -3.50
N ALA A 101 -10.45 -8.01 -2.82
CA ALA A 101 -11.82 -8.50 -2.98
C ALA A 101 -12.59 -7.87 -4.15
N ASP A 102 -11.98 -6.91 -4.86
CA ASP A 102 -12.62 -6.06 -5.88
C ASP A 102 -13.82 -5.26 -5.32
N ASP A 103 -13.76 -4.88 -4.04
CA ASP A 103 -14.78 -4.08 -3.36
C ASP A 103 -14.48 -2.59 -3.52
N GLN A 104 -14.92 -2.03 -4.66
CA GLN A 104 -14.75 -0.62 -4.98
C GLN A 104 -15.42 0.31 -3.94
N THR A 105 -16.55 -0.11 -3.36
CA THR A 105 -17.29 0.73 -2.41
C THR A 105 -16.51 0.90 -1.11
N ALA A 106 -15.97 -0.20 -0.58
CA ALA A 106 -15.11 -0.16 0.61
C ALA A 106 -13.80 0.57 0.34
N PHE A 107 -13.21 0.39 -0.85
CA PHE A 107 -12.01 1.12 -1.25
C PHE A 107 -12.25 2.63 -1.24
N ASP A 108 -13.29 3.11 -1.93
CA ASP A 108 -13.62 4.53 -2.00
C ASP A 108 -13.98 5.10 -0.62
N ALA A 109 -14.69 4.35 0.21
CA ALA A 109 -15.00 4.77 1.57
C ALA A 109 -13.73 5.00 2.41
N LEU A 110 -12.72 4.14 2.29
CA LEU A 110 -11.44 4.28 2.99
C LEU A 110 -10.62 5.45 2.44
N ILE A 111 -10.56 5.64 1.12
CA ILE A 111 -9.88 6.79 0.52
C ILE A 111 -10.47 8.11 1.04
N ASN A 112 -11.79 8.17 1.20
CA ASN A 112 -12.50 9.35 1.70
C ASN A 112 -12.56 9.46 3.23
N SER A 113 -12.02 8.50 3.99
CA SER A 113 -12.12 8.49 5.46
C SER A 113 -11.02 9.29 6.16
N ALA A 114 -9.99 9.74 5.44
CA ALA A 114 -8.89 10.50 6.04
C ALA A 114 -9.37 11.92 6.43
N PRO A 115 -9.28 12.31 7.71
CA PRO A 115 -9.82 13.60 8.18
C PRO A 115 -8.93 14.80 7.81
N ASP A 116 -7.65 14.58 7.55
CA ASP A 116 -6.64 15.60 7.28
C ASP A 116 -5.46 15.05 6.47
N ASP A 117 -4.65 15.96 5.94
CA ASP A 117 -3.49 15.64 5.10
C ASP A 117 -2.39 14.85 5.85
N GLU A 118 -2.29 15.04 7.16
CA GLU A 118 -1.32 14.33 8.01
C GLU A 118 -1.68 12.84 8.12
N THR A 119 -2.95 12.56 8.40
CA THR A 119 -3.49 11.20 8.47
C THR A 119 -3.46 10.53 7.10
N TRP A 120 -3.79 11.27 6.04
CA TRP A 120 -3.62 10.78 4.67
C TRP A 120 -2.17 10.36 4.39
N SER A 121 -1.19 11.19 4.74
CA SER A 121 0.23 10.91 4.51
C SER A 121 0.70 9.67 5.28
N ARG A 122 0.27 9.50 6.54
CA ARG A 122 0.55 8.28 7.33
C ARG A 122 -0.06 7.04 6.68
N ASN A 123 -1.32 7.12 6.26
CA ASN A 123 -2.02 6.03 5.61
C ASN A 123 -1.34 5.57 4.32
N VAL A 124 -0.92 6.50 3.46
CA VAL A 124 -0.16 6.21 2.23
C VAL A 124 1.17 5.53 2.57
N ALA A 125 1.89 6.02 3.58
CA ALA A 125 3.15 5.42 4.03
C ALA A 125 2.94 4.00 4.57
N ALA A 126 1.87 3.75 5.33
CA ALA A 126 1.54 2.43 5.85
C ALA A 126 1.24 1.42 4.73
N VAL A 127 0.54 1.81 3.66
CA VAL A 127 0.33 0.94 2.48
C VAL A 127 1.66 0.58 1.82
N LEU A 128 2.53 1.57 1.61
CA LEU A 128 3.88 1.33 1.07
C LEU A 128 4.67 0.37 1.96
N GLN A 129 4.59 0.56 3.28
CA GLN A 129 5.31 -0.27 4.24
C GLN A 129 4.82 -1.72 4.23
N LEU A 130 3.51 -1.96 4.28
CA LEU A 130 2.95 -3.31 4.27
C LEU A 130 3.26 -4.06 2.97
N THR A 131 3.11 -3.38 1.82
CA THR A 131 3.42 -3.98 0.52
C THR A 131 4.91 -4.30 0.39
N ALA A 132 5.79 -3.38 0.81
CA ALA A 132 7.23 -3.59 0.80
C ALA A 132 7.68 -4.73 1.73
N LEU A 133 7.14 -4.77 2.96
CA LEU A 133 7.44 -5.81 3.94
C LEU A 133 7.10 -7.19 3.40
N GLY A 134 5.89 -7.35 2.86
CA GLY A 134 5.49 -8.61 2.24
C GLY A 134 6.37 -8.99 1.06
N LEU A 135 6.57 -8.08 0.10
CA LEU A 135 7.42 -8.37 -1.06
C LEU A 135 8.84 -8.81 -0.66
N ARG A 136 9.42 -8.20 0.38
CA ARG A 136 10.73 -8.56 0.94
C ARG A 136 10.77 -10.00 1.48
N GLU A 137 9.72 -10.45 2.18
CA GLU A 137 9.64 -11.84 2.66
C GLU A 137 9.65 -12.86 1.53
N THR A 138 9.18 -12.48 0.34
CA THR A 138 9.17 -13.37 -0.82
C THR A 138 10.50 -13.44 -1.60
N GLY A 139 11.51 -12.69 -1.17
CA GLY A 139 12.79 -12.55 -1.86
C GLY A 139 12.72 -11.69 -3.13
N TRP A 140 11.71 -10.82 -3.27
CA TRP A 140 11.56 -9.94 -4.43
C TRP A 140 12.79 -9.04 -4.59
N ARG A 141 13.36 -9.04 -5.80
CA ARG A 141 14.46 -8.15 -6.21
C ARG A 141 14.01 -7.51 -7.52
N ASP A 142 13.57 -6.25 -7.45
CA ASP A 142 13.27 -5.30 -8.53
C ASP A 142 12.76 -5.95 -9.85
N GLY A 143 11.44 -5.87 -10.08
CA GLY A 143 10.79 -6.25 -11.35
C GLY A 143 10.99 -5.24 -12.48
#